data_AF-A0A9I9EBT8-F1
#
_entry.id   AF-A0A9I9EBT8-F1
#
_cell.length_a   1.000
_cell.length_b   1.000
_cell.length_c   1.000
_cell.angle_alpha   90.00
_cell.angle_beta   90.00
_cell.angle_gamma   90.00
#
_symmetry.space_group_name_H-M   'P 1'
#
loop_
_entity.id
_entity.type
_entity.pdbx_description
1 polymer ?
#
loop_
_entity_poly.entity_id
_entity_poly.type
_entity_poly.pdbx_seq_one_letter_code
_entity_poly.pdbx_strand_id
1 'polypeptide(L)' 'MGSTMRFVWCLIIALALAAMATTSTASTTYKVGDDQGWKVPKDDPALYMAWPVNKTFTVGDKLGKHIHNT' A
#
# COMPACT_ATOMS: atom_id res chain seq x y z
N MET A 1 25.43 -38.56 10.08
CA MET A 1 24.41 -38.03 9.13
C MET A 1 23.20 -37.33 9.76
N GLY A 2 22.83 -37.55 11.04
CA GLY A 2 21.58 -36.99 11.59
C GLY A 2 21.61 -35.50 12.00
N SER A 3 22.72 -34.98 12.53
CA SER A 3 22.75 -33.59 13.06
C SER A 3 22.83 -32.54 11.97
N THR A 4 23.63 -32.73 10.93
CA THR A 4 23.75 -31.78 9.81
C THR A 4 22.44 -31.63 9.04
N MET A 5 21.69 -32.71 8.89
CA MET A 5 20.40 -32.70 8.19
C MET A 5 19.31 -31.93 8.96
N ARG A 6 19.36 -31.95 10.31
CA ARG A 6 18.45 -31.17 11.17
C ARG A 6 18.71 -29.68 11.07
N PHE A 7 19.98 -29.25 11.05
CA PHE A 7 20.32 -27.84 10.88
C PHE A 7 19.94 -27.33 9.49
N VAL A 8 20.20 -28.11 8.44
CA VAL A 8 19.80 -27.75 7.07
C VAL A 8 18.28 -27.61 6.96
N TRP A 9 17.51 -28.50 7.58
CA TRP A 9 16.05 -28.42 7.58
C TRP A 9 15.53 -27.17 8.33
N CYS A 10 16.13 -26.84 9.48
CA CYS A 10 15.81 -25.61 10.20
C CYS A 10 16.10 -24.35 9.36
N LEU A 11 17.22 -24.33 8.62
CA LEU A 11 17.57 -23.21 7.74
C LEU A 11 16.59 -23.08 6.57
N ILE A 12 16.13 -24.19 5.99
CA ILE A 12 15.12 -24.17 4.92
C ILE A 12 13.79 -23.64 5.44
N ILE A 13 13.33 -24.07 6.62
CA ILE A 13 12.09 -23.55 7.24
C ILE A 13 12.23 -22.06 7.55
N ALA A 14 13.35 -21.63 8.12
CA ALA A 14 13.59 -20.22 8.43
C ALA A 14 13.59 -19.35 7.17
N LEU A 15 14.19 -19.83 6.08
CA LEU A 15 14.21 -19.13 4.80
C LEU A 15 12.80 -19.05 4.17
N ALA A 16 12.02 -20.12 4.27
CA ALA A 16 10.63 -20.14 3.80
C ALA A 16 9.75 -19.15 4.57
N LEU A 17 9.87 -19.09 5.91
CA LEU A 17 9.14 -18.13 6.74
C LEU A 17 9.54 -16.68 6.45
N ALA A 18 10.84 -16.43 6.23
CA ALA A 18 11.33 -15.09 5.86
C ALA A 18 10.82 -14.65 4.47
N ALA A 19 10.76 -15.57 3.50
CA ALA A 19 10.23 -15.30 2.17
C ALA A 19 8.72 -14.99 2.17
N MET A 20 7.95 -15.57 3.10
CA MET A 20 6.52 -15.27 3.26
C MET A 20 6.26 -13.91 3.91
N ALA A 21 7.20 -13.37 4.69
CA ALA A 21 7.04 -12.08 5.35
C ALA A 21 7.18 -10.88 4.38
N THR A 22 7.74 -11.08 3.19
CA THR A 22 8.05 -9.98 2.25
C THR A 22 6.91 -9.62 1.30
N THR A 23 5.85 -10.42 1.20
CA THR A 23 4.73 -10.16 0.27
C THR A 23 3.70 -9.17 0.81
N SER A 24 4.02 -8.45 1.89
CA SER A 24 3.16 -7.40 2.44
C SER A 24 3.20 -6.19 1.52
N THR A 25 2.38 -6.16 0.47
CA THR A 25 2.23 -4.96 -0.36
C THR A 25 1.59 -3.88 0.51
N ALA A 26 2.34 -2.82 0.80
CA ALA A 26 1.83 -1.69 1.55
C ALA A 26 0.70 -1.03 0.74
N SER A 27 -0.55 -1.16 1.22
CA SER A 27 -1.71 -0.47 0.63
C SER A 27 -1.67 0.99 1.02
N THR A 28 -1.69 1.88 0.03
CA THR A 28 -1.72 3.33 0.23
C THR A 28 -3.15 3.84 0.13
N THR A 29 -3.55 4.70 1.07
CA THR A 29 -4.82 5.43 0.98
C THR A 29 -4.56 6.84 0.46
N TYR A 30 -5.05 7.13 -0.76
CA TYR A 30 -4.99 8.45 -1.36
C TYR A 30 -6.22 9.27 -0.99
N LYS A 31 -5.99 10.50 -0.51
CA LYS A 31 -7.03 11.48 -0.25
C LYS A 31 -7.41 12.14 -1.56
N VAL A 32 -8.66 11.97 -1.99
CA VAL A 32 -9.07 12.59 -3.26
C VAL A 32 -9.19 14.10 -3.11
N GLY A 33 -8.61 14.81 -4.08
CA GLY A 33 -8.53 16.27 -4.05
C GLY A 33 -7.53 16.79 -3.00
N ASP A 34 -6.69 15.93 -2.41
CA ASP A 34 -5.70 16.27 -1.38
C ASP A 34 -6.28 17.20 -0.29
N ASP A 35 -5.78 18.43 -0.16
CA ASP A 35 -6.23 19.40 0.85
C ASP A 35 -7.58 20.04 0.50
N GLN A 36 -7.94 20.05 -0.79
CA GLN A 36 -9.20 20.56 -1.30
C GLN A 36 -10.35 19.57 -1.04
N GLY A 37 -10.02 18.28 -0.84
CA GLY A 37 -10.97 17.23 -0.52
C GLY A 37 -11.97 16.88 -1.64
N TRP A 38 -12.90 15.98 -1.32
CA TRP A 38 -13.97 15.57 -2.23
C TRP A 38 -15.17 16.55 -2.13
N LYS A 39 -15.19 17.56 -3.01
CA LYS A 39 -16.27 18.56 -3.14
C LYS A 39 -16.63 18.87 -4.60
N VAL A 40 -17.79 19.49 -4.83
CA VAL A 40 -18.10 20.04 -6.15
C VAL A 40 -17.18 21.25 -6.41
N PRO A 41 -16.36 21.26 -7.47
CA PRO A 41 -15.46 22.36 -7.72
C PRO A 41 -16.23 23.58 -8.23
N LYS A 42 -16.20 24.68 -7.46
CA LYS A 42 -16.76 25.99 -7.85
C LYS A 42 -15.69 26.87 -8.49
N ASP A 43 -14.52 26.94 -7.86
CA ASP A 43 -13.46 27.88 -8.22
C ASP A 43 -12.35 27.24 -9.06
N ASP A 44 -12.27 25.91 -9.09
CA ASP A 44 -11.27 25.15 -9.85
C ASP A 44 -11.92 23.92 -10.52
N PRO A 45 -12.46 24.07 -11.75
CA PRO A 45 -13.08 22.98 -12.47
C PRO A 45 -12.10 21.85 -12.85
N ALA A 46 -10.79 22.10 -12.79
CA ALA A 46 -9.76 21.13 -13.15
C ALA A 46 -9.27 20.30 -11.96
N LEU A 47 -9.79 20.53 -10.74
CA LEU A 47 -9.33 19.89 -9.50
C LEU A 47 -9.13 18.37 -9.62
N TYR A 48 -10.15 17.65 -10.12
CA TYR A 48 -10.10 16.19 -10.25
C TYR A 48 -9.31 15.70 -11.46
N MET A 49 -9.04 16.58 -12.43
CA MET A 49 -8.15 16.28 -13.56
C MET A 49 -6.69 16.44 -13.16
N ALA A 50 -6.37 17.42 -12.32
CA ALA A 50 -5.02 17.70 -11.85
C ALA A 50 -4.58 16.79 -10.70
N TRP A 51 -5.50 16.44 -9.79
CA TRP A 51 -5.20 15.63 -8.61
C TRP A 51 -4.43 14.31 -8.89
N PRO A 52 -4.78 13.48 -9.88
CA PRO A 52 -4.10 12.21 -10.08
C PRO A 52 -2.76 12.32 -10.83
N VAL A 53 -2.43 13.47 -11.43
CA VAL A 53 -1.30 13.63 -12.38
C VAL A 53 0.04 13.19 -11.79
N ASN A 54 0.26 13.41 -10.49
CA ASN A 54 1.53 13.09 -9.81
C ASN A 54 1.41 11.85 -8.90
N LYS A 55 0.45 10.96 -9.16
CA LYS A 55 0.17 9.79 -8.31
C LYS A 55 0.23 8.51 -9.14
N THR A 56 0.81 7.47 -8.57
CA THR A 56 0.80 6.12 -9.15
C THR A 56 -0.14 5.27 -8.32
N PHE A 57 -1.18 4.71 -8.94
CA PHE A 57 -2.11 3.82 -8.27
C PHE A 57 -1.74 2.38 -8.55
N THR A 58 -1.60 1.60 -7.48
CA THR A 58 -1.29 0.17 -7.52
C THR A 58 -2.49 -0.64 -7.01
N VAL A 59 -2.57 -1.91 -7.43
CA VAL A 59 -3.65 -2.79 -6.98
C VAL A 59 -3.57 -2.96 -5.46
N GLY A 60 -4.67 -2.69 -4.78
CA GLY A 60 -4.76 -2.69 -3.31
C GLY A 60 -4.77 -1.30 -2.70
N ASP A 61 -4.45 -0.25 -3.46
CA ASP A 61 -4.59 1.13 -2.98
C ASP A 61 -6.07 1.53 -2.85
N LYS A 62 -6.33 2.48 -1.94
CA LYS A 62 -7.67 2.97 -1.64
C LYS A 62 -7.79 4.45 -1.99
N LEU A 63 -8.92 4.81 -2.61
CA LEU A 63 -9.31 6.20 -2.79
C LEU A 63 -10.32 6.57 -1.73
N GLY A 64 -9.93 7.44 -0.82
CA GLY A 64 -10.73 7.82 0.33
C GLY A 64 -11.11 9.29 0.30
N LYS A 65 -12.31 9.58 0.83
CA LYS A 65 -12.56 10.90 1.42
C LYS A 65 -11.63 11.03 2.63
N HIS A 66 -11.07 12.21 2.88
CA HIS A 66 -10.44 12.46 4.17
C HIS A 66 -11.48 12.27 5.27
N ILE A 67 -11.38 11.16 6.00
CA ILE A 67 -12.12 10.92 7.23
C ILE A 67 -11.14 11.23 8.35
N HIS A 68 -11.37 12.31 9.08
CA HIS A 68 -10.71 12.54 10.36
C HIS A 68 -11.27 11.47 11.30
N ASN A 69 -10.54 10.37 11.50
CA ASN A 69 -10.88 9.41 12.53
C ASN A 69 -10.38 9.99 13.86
N THR A 70 -11.27 10.66 14.59
CA THR A 70 -11.14 10.80 16.05
C THR A 70 -11.34 9.44 16.68
#